data_AF-A0AAV1EEN7-F1
#
_entry.id   AF-A0AAV1EEN7-F1
#
_cell.length_a   1.000
_cell.length_b   1.000
_cell.length_c   1.000
_cell.angle_alpha   90.00
_cell.angle_beta   90.00
_cell.angle_gamma   90.00
#
_symmetry.space_group_name_H-M   'P 1'
#
loop_
_entity.id
_entity.type
_entity.pdbx_description
1 polymer ?
#
loop_
_entity_poly.entity_id
_entity_poly.type
_entity_poly.pdbx_seq_one_letter_code
_entity_poly.pdbx_strand_id
1 'polypeptide(L)'
;MTILLQDQIGGLQFLHQNKWVDVPPLPGALVVNMGDMMQLITNDKFKSLNHRVLAKREGPRISVATFFRTHFGAGMDDTKVYGPIKELLSEENLQVYRETTTNEYLSVYYDRGLDGGPPLSHFKIQG
;
A
#
# COMPACT_ATOMS: atom_id res chain seq x y z
N MET A 1 6.19 -1.94 0.77
CA MET A 1 5.78 -3.36 0.70
C MET A 1 5.67 -3.88 2.12
N THR A 2 4.73 -4.77 2.38
CA THR A 2 4.56 -5.38 3.71
C THR A 2 4.65 -6.89 3.57
N ILE A 3 5.34 -7.52 4.52
CA ILE A 3 5.35 -8.97 4.70
C ILE A 3 4.65 -9.26 6.02
N LEU A 4 3.66 -10.14 6.00
CA LEU A 4 2.81 -10.46 7.13
C LEU A 4 2.88 -11.96 7.42
N LEU A 5 3.29 -12.27 8.64
CA LEU A 5 3.07 -13.58 9.25
C LEU A 5 1.75 -13.53 10.02
N GLN A 6 0.86 -14.49 9.79
CA GLN A 6 -0.39 -14.64 10.53
C GLN A 6 -0.53 -16.04 11.10
N ASP A 7 -1.24 -16.17 12.20
CA ASP A 7 -1.62 -17.45 12.79
C ASP A 7 -2.68 -18.20 11.96
N GLN A 8 -3.17 -19.32 12.49
CA GLN A 8 -4.17 -20.16 11.82
C GLN A 8 -5.63 -19.68 12.05
N ILE A 9 -5.88 -18.63 12.83
CA ILE A 9 -7.24 -18.06 13.01
C ILE A 9 -7.60 -17.21 11.77
N GLY A 10 -6.61 -16.54 11.17
CA GLY A 10 -6.78 -15.79 9.92
C GLY A 10 -7.73 -14.59 10.09
N GLY A 11 -8.56 -14.31 9.09
CA GLY A 11 -9.51 -13.18 9.13
C GLY A 11 -9.01 -11.90 8.44
N LEU A 12 -7.83 -11.94 7.82
CA LEU A 12 -7.41 -10.91 6.87
C LEU A 12 -8.29 -10.99 5.62
N GLN A 13 -8.77 -9.84 5.16
CA GLN A 13 -9.49 -9.67 3.91
C GLN A 13 -8.88 -8.54 3.10
N PHE A 14 -8.94 -8.65 1.77
CA PHE A 14 -8.66 -7.55 0.85
C PHE A 14 -9.90 -7.21 0.02
N LEU A 15 -10.02 -5.96 -0.38
CA LEU A 15 -11.11 -5.48 -1.23
C LEU A 15 -10.71 -5.65 -2.70
N HIS A 16 -11.52 -6.41 -3.43
CA HIS A 16 -11.36 -6.61 -4.87
C HIS A 16 -12.71 -6.54 -5.55
N GLN A 17 -12.85 -5.68 -6.57
CA GLN A 17 -14.10 -5.47 -7.31
C GLN A 17 -15.32 -5.25 -6.39
N ASN A 18 -15.16 -4.37 -5.39
CA ASN A 18 -16.17 -4.06 -4.36
C ASN A 18 -16.62 -5.25 -3.50
N LYS A 19 -15.84 -6.34 -3.48
CA LYS A 19 -16.09 -7.51 -2.64
C LYS A 19 -14.89 -7.75 -1.73
N TRP A 20 -15.17 -8.07 -0.47
CA TRP A 20 -14.15 -8.50 0.47
C TRP A 20 -13.83 -9.98 0.22
N VAL A 21 -12.55 -10.27 0.00
CA VAL A 21 -12.05 -11.62 -0.28
C VAL A 21 -11.14 -12.05 0.87
N ASP A 22 -11.38 -13.24 1.42
CA ASP A 22 -10.59 -13.80 2.50
C ASP A 22 -9.18 -14.19 2.04
N VAL A 23 -8.20 -13.96 2.89
CA VAL A 23 -6.84 -14.50 2.76
C VAL A 23 -6.70 -15.66 3.74
N PRO A 24 -6.93 -16.92 3.31
CA PRO A 24 -6.84 -18.06 4.21
C PRO A 24 -5.39 -18.23 4.70
N PRO A 25 -5.18 -18.50 5.99
CA PRO A 25 -3.86 -18.82 6.49
C PRO A 25 -3.39 -20.14 5.89
N LEU A 26 -2.14 -20.17 5.44
CA LEU A 26 -1.49 -21.37 4.93
C LEU A 26 -0.27 -21.67 5.82
N PRO A 27 -0.11 -22.91 6.34
CA PRO A 27 1.05 -23.27 7.15
C PRO A 27 2.36 -22.97 6.43
N GLY A 28 3.26 -22.25 7.09
CA GLY A 28 4.57 -21.86 6.55
C GLY A 28 4.55 -20.72 5.52
N ALA A 29 3.39 -20.14 5.20
CA ALA A 29 3.29 -19.06 4.24
C ALA A 29 3.40 -17.67 4.88
N LEU A 30 3.85 -16.71 4.07
CA LEU A 30 3.81 -15.29 4.38
C LEU A 30 2.87 -14.61 3.38
N VAL A 31 2.11 -13.63 3.87
CA VAL A 31 1.31 -12.75 3.00
C VAL A 31 2.17 -11.56 2.63
N VAL A 32 2.22 -11.22 1.33
CA VAL A 32 2.91 -10.03 0.84
C VAL A 32 1.89 -9.10 0.22
N ASN A 33 1.88 -7.84 0.66
CA ASN A 33 1.04 -6.80 0.05
C ASN A 33 1.85 -5.58 -0.38
N MET A 34 1.41 -4.99 -1.48
CA MET A 34 1.99 -3.77 -2.03
C MET A 34 1.33 -2.56 -1.36
N GLY A 35 2.12 -1.52 -1.14
CA GLY A 35 1.66 -0.26 -0.55
C GLY A 35 1.72 0.87 -1.57
N ASP A 36 1.18 2.02 -1.19
CA ASP A 36 0.93 3.16 -2.08
C ASP A 36 2.17 3.62 -2.86
N MET A 37 3.32 3.77 -2.20
CA MET A 37 4.56 4.16 -2.89
C MET A 37 4.99 3.15 -3.98
N MET A 38 4.72 1.85 -3.79
CA MET A 38 5.01 0.84 -4.81
C MET A 38 4.05 0.98 -6.00
N GLN A 39 2.77 1.25 -5.75
CA GLN A 39 1.79 1.51 -6.81
C GLN A 39 2.15 2.77 -7.62
N LEU A 40 2.59 3.84 -6.93
CA LEU A 40 3.02 5.09 -7.55
C LEU A 40 4.21 4.89 -8.48
N ILE A 41 5.31 4.30 -7.99
CA ILE A 41 6.54 4.15 -8.80
C ILE A 41 6.36 3.14 -9.94
N THR A 42 5.47 2.15 -9.78
CA THR A 42 5.19 1.16 -10.84
C THR A 42 4.14 1.63 -11.84
N ASN A 43 3.68 2.88 -11.74
CA ASN A 43 2.63 3.45 -12.57
C ASN A 43 1.42 2.52 -12.66
N ASP A 44 0.86 2.15 -11.51
CA ASP A 44 -0.34 1.32 -11.42
C ASP A 44 -0.18 -0.16 -11.84
N LYS A 45 1.03 -0.65 -12.20
CA LYS A 45 1.25 -2.09 -12.44
C LYS A 45 1.05 -2.94 -11.20
N PHE A 46 1.48 -2.45 -10.03
CA PHE A 46 1.09 -3.02 -8.74
C PHE A 46 0.02 -2.18 -8.08
N LYS A 47 -0.90 -2.83 -7.37
CA LYS A 47 -2.03 -2.18 -6.70
C LYS A 47 -1.91 -2.31 -5.19
N SER A 48 -1.98 -1.17 -4.51
CA SER A 48 -2.22 -1.03 -3.08
C SER A 48 -3.72 -1.19 -2.85
N LEU A 49 -4.10 -2.36 -2.34
CA LEU A 49 -5.49 -2.70 -2.09
C LEU A 49 -5.86 -2.44 -0.63
N ASN A 50 -7.08 -1.93 -0.44
CA ASN A 50 -7.68 -1.86 0.89
C ASN A 50 -7.75 -3.26 1.49
N HIS A 51 -7.35 -3.37 2.74
CA HIS A 51 -7.39 -4.62 3.49
C HIS A 51 -7.89 -4.34 4.90
N ARG A 52 -8.52 -5.35 5.51
CA ARG A 52 -9.05 -5.28 6.88
C ARG A 52 -8.83 -6.61 7.57
N VAL A 53 -8.90 -6.61 8.90
CA VAL A 53 -8.90 -7.83 9.70
C VAL A 53 -10.23 -7.92 10.44
N LEU A 54 -10.94 -9.03 10.28
CA LEU A 54 -12.18 -9.30 11.01
C LEU A 54 -11.88 -9.77 12.43
N ALA A 55 -12.58 -9.20 13.40
CA ALA A 55 -12.64 -9.76 14.75
C ALA A 55 -13.46 -11.05 14.74
N LYS A 56 -12.91 -12.11 15.32
CA LYS A 56 -13.43 -13.47 15.33
C LYS A 56 -13.69 -13.94 16.76
N ARG A 57 -14.60 -14.89 16.96
CA ARG A 57 -14.99 -15.41 18.30
C ARG A 57 -14.19 -16.64 18.72
N GLU A 58 -13.40 -17.20 17.81
CA GLU A 58 -12.64 -18.43 17.96
C GLU A 58 -11.49 -18.31 18.96
N GLY A 59 -10.99 -17.09 19.18
CA GLY A 59 -9.90 -16.83 20.13
C GLY A 59 -9.06 -15.61 19.75
N PRO A 60 -8.00 -15.32 20.53
CA PRO A 60 -7.08 -14.23 20.23
C PRO A 60 -6.29 -14.53 18.95
N ARG A 61 -6.37 -13.63 17.97
CA ARG A 61 -5.61 -13.68 16.72
C ARG A 61 -4.29 -12.90 16.88
N ILE A 62 -3.18 -13.48 16.43
CA ILE A 62 -1.87 -12.84 16.40
C ILE A 62 -1.35 -12.76 14.96
N SER A 63 -0.75 -11.63 14.60
CA SER A 63 0.02 -11.49 13.37
C SER A 63 1.18 -10.51 13.56
N VAL A 64 2.25 -10.71 12.79
CA VAL A 64 3.44 -9.86 12.78
C VAL A 64 3.59 -9.26 11.39
N ALA A 65 3.50 -7.94 11.29
CA ALA A 65 3.65 -7.20 10.04
C ALA A 65 5.02 -6.50 10.00
N THR A 66 5.78 -6.73 8.94
CA THR A 66 7.04 -6.04 8.66
C THR A 66 6.88 -5.14 7.46
N PHE A 67 7.11 -3.84 7.64
CA PHE A 67 6.94 -2.82 6.61
C PHE A 67 8.29 -2.45 5.99
N PHE A 68 8.48 -2.85 4.73
CA PHE A 68 9.60 -2.42 3.89
C PHE A 68 9.21 -1.14 3.18
N ARG A 69 9.74 -0.03 3.68
CA ARG A 69 9.40 1.31 3.22
C ARG A 69 10.66 2.12 2.95
N THR A 70 10.54 3.14 2.10
CA THR A 70 11.56 4.18 1.99
C THR A 70 11.79 4.77 3.39
N HIS A 71 13.02 5.09 3.75
CA HIS A 71 13.35 5.60 5.08
C HIS A 71 12.47 6.82 5.38
N PHE A 72 11.55 6.71 6.33
CA PHE A 72 10.71 7.80 6.83
C PHE A 72 11.25 8.20 8.21
N GLY A 73 11.91 9.34 8.38
CA GLY A 73 12.42 9.77 9.69
C GLY A 73 13.46 10.89 9.67
N ALA A 74 13.90 11.31 10.86
CA ALA A 74 14.94 12.33 11.04
C ALA A 74 16.24 11.93 10.33
N GLY A 75 16.78 12.82 9.50
CA GLY A 75 17.94 12.55 8.65
C GLY A 75 17.61 12.05 7.24
N MET A 76 16.32 12.01 6.87
CA MET A 76 15.91 11.76 5.49
C MET A 76 16.30 12.92 4.58
N ASP A 77 16.89 12.58 3.43
CA ASP A 77 17.02 13.50 2.32
C ASP A 77 15.65 13.78 1.71
N ASP A 78 15.07 14.92 2.08
CA ASP A 78 13.78 15.36 1.56
C ASP A 78 13.84 15.85 0.10
N THR A 79 15.04 15.88 -0.49
CA THR A 79 15.20 16.23 -1.91
C THR A 79 14.94 15.05 -2.83
N LYS A 80 14.91 13.82 -2.31
CA LYS A 80 14.69 12.64 -3.14
C LYS A 80 13.23 12.57 -3.62
N VAL A 81 13.09 12.75 -4.93
CA VAL A 81 11.83 12.66 -5.65
C VAL A 81 11.54 11.22 -6.07
N TYR A 82 10.27 10.82 -5.94
CA TYR A 82 9.73 9.55 -6.39
C TYR A 82 8.63 9.80 -7.41
N GLY A 83 8.62 8.99 -8.46
CA GLY A 83 7.62 9.04 -9.51
C GLY A 83 7.58 7.72 -10.27
N PRO A 84 6.68 7.60 -11.26
CA PRO A 84 6.66 6.48 -12.19
C PRO A 84 8.04 6.19 -12.79
N ILE A 85 8.48 4.94 -12.69
CA ILE A 85 9.70 4.42 -13.32
C ILE A 85 9.59 4.66 -14.83
N LYS A 86 10.54 5.39 -15.41
CA LYS A 86 10.42 5.89 -16.79
C LYS A 86 10.38 4.75 -17.80
N GLU A 87 11.09 3.66 -17.54
CA GLU A 87 11.12 2.43 -18.35
C GLU A 87 9.81 1.65 -18.34
N LEU A 88 8.89 1.96 -17.41
CA LEU A 88 7.55 1.38 -17.40
C LEU A 88 6.55 2.22 -18.22
N LEU A 89 6.91 3.42 -18.67
CA LEU A 89 6.04 4.31 -19.45
C LEU A 89 6.14 3.96 -20.95
N SER A 90 5.03 4.07 -21.66
CA SER A 90 4.94 3.90 -23.13
C SER A 90 3.78 4.72 -23.69
N GLU A 91 3.59 4.70 -25.01
CA GLU A 91 2.40 5.30 -25.64
C GLU A 91 1.09 4.67 -25.12
N GLU A 92 1.11 3.37 -24.79
CA GLU A 92 -0.05 2.67 -24.20
C GLU A 92 -0.11 2.73 -22.66
N ASN A 93 1.00 3.12 -22.00
CA ASN A 93 1.07 3.26 -20.55
C ASN A 93 1.54 4.66 -20.15
N LEU A 94 0.62 5.62 -20.29
CA LEU A 94 0.86 7.01 -19.94
C LEU A 94 1.05 7.20 -18.44
N GLN A 95 1.76 8.26 -18.07
CA GLN A 95 2.03 8.61 -16.68
C GLN A 95 0.73 8.90 -15.92
N VAL A 96 0.44 8.11 -14.88
CA VAL A 96 -0.77 8.27 -14.04
C VAL A 96 -0.51 9.20 -12.85
N TYR A 97 0.70 9.17 -12.31
CA TYR A 97 1.06 9.89 -11.09
C TYR A 97 2.11 10.96 -11.35
N ARG A 98 1.97 12.11 -10.70
CA ARG A 98 3.04 13.11 -10.65
C ARG A 98 4.14 12.67 -9.71
N GLU A 99 5.30 13.28 -9.88
CA GLU A 99 6.41 13.15 -8.96
C GLU A 99 6.08 13.79 -7.59
N THR A 100 6.63 13.21 -6.52
CA THR A 100 6.40 13.61 -5.13
C THR A 100 7.62 13.30 -4.25
N THR A 101 7.72 13.92 -3.08
CA THR A 101 8.67 13.51 -2.04
C THR A 101 8.00 12.63 -1.00
N THR A 102 8.82 11.92 -0.25
CA THR A 102 8.37 11.11 0.87
C THR A 102 7.66 11.95 1.95
N ASN A 103 8.11 13.19 2.22
CA ASN A 103 7.46 14.08 3.19
C ASN A 103 6.11 14.62 2.68
N GLU A 104 6.02 14.98 1.40
CA GLU A 104 4.75 15.39 0.81
C GLU A 104 3.71 14.26 0.90
N TYR A 105 4.10 13.03 0.55
CA TYR A 105 3.24 11.85 0.73
C TYR A 105 2.77 11.67 2.19
N LEU A 106 3.69 11.80 3.16
CA LEU A 106 3.32 11.67 4.57
C LEU A 106 2.38 12.76 5.05
N SER A 107 2.59 14.02 4.63
CA SER A 107 1.69 15.12 4.99
C SER A 107 0.27 14.79 4.52
N VAL A 108 0.11 14.44 3.24
CA VAL A 108 -1.20 14.06 2.69
C VAL A 108 -1.80 12.85 3.39
N TYR A 109 -0.97 11.85 3.73
CA TYR A 109 -1.41 10.65 4.45
C TYR A 109 -1.97 10.98 5.84
N TYR A 110 -1.27 11.81 6.62
CA TYR A 110 -1.71 12.17 7.97
C TYR A 110 -2.84 13.21 7.98
N ASP A 111 -2.82 14.17 7.05
CA ASP A 111 -3.84 15.23 6.95
C ASP A 111 -5.22 14.68 6.57
N ARG A 112 -5.26 13.58 5.81
CA ARG A 112 -6.52 12.95 5.37
C ARG A 112 -7.30 12.25 6.48
N GLY A 113 -6.65 11.83 7.55
CA GLY A 113 -7.28 11.06 8.63
C GLY A 113 -7.87 9.72 8.18
N LEU A 114 -8.72 9.11 9.03
CA LEU A 114 -9.29 7.76 8.79
C LEU A 114 -10.41 7.74 7.74
N ASP A 115 -11.08 8.87 7.52
CA ASP A 115 -12.23 9.02 6.60
C ASP A 115 -11.84 9.61 5.24
N GLY A 116 -10.60 10.09 5.10
CA GLY A 116 -10.07 10.58 3.84
C GLY A 116 -9.80 9.41 2.89
N GLY A 117 -10.42 9.42 1.71
CA GLY A 117 -10.20 8.40 0.68
C GLY A 117 -8.72 8.21 0.30
N PRO A 118 -8.39 7.30 -0.63
CA PRO A 118 -7.03 6.82 -0.86
C PRO A 118 -6.00 7.97 -1.05
N PRO A 119 -4.92 8.05 -0.26
CA PRO A 119 -3.93 9.13 -0.32
C PRO A 119 -3.39 9.36 -1.73
N LEU A 120 -3.17 8.28 -2.48
CA LEU A 120 -2.71 8.31 -3.87
C LEU A 120 -3.57 9.14 -4.83
N SER A 121 -4.84 9.38 -4.53
CA SER A 121 -5.70 10.25 -5.36
C SER A 121 -5.16 11.68 -5.47
N HIS A 122 -4.44 12.18 -4.46
CA HIS A 122 -3.82 13.51 -4.49
C HIS A 122 -2.67 13.63 -5.51
N PHE A 123 -2.05 12.50 -5.86
CA PHE A 123 -0.87 12.45 -6.72
C PHE A 123 -1.19 12.05 -8.15
N LYS A 124 -2.46 11.77 -8.48
CA LYS A 124 -2.85 11.50 -9.87
C LYS A 124 -2.77 12.77 -10.71
N ILE A 125 -2.21 12.67 -11.90
CA ILE A 125 -2.26 13.73 -12.89
C ILE A 125 -3.72 13.76 -13.39
N GLN A 126 -4.39 14.90 -13.24
CA GLN A 126 -5.72 15.08 -13.85
C GLN A 126 -5.54 15.05 -15.37
N GLY A 127 -6.26 14.16 -16.04
CA GLY A 127 -6.47 14.22 -17.48
C GLY A 127 -7.54 15.25 -17.82
#